data_AF-A0A7S2MBU8-F1
#
_entry.id   AF-A0A7S2MBU8-F1
#
_cell.length_a   1.000
_cell.length_b   1.000
_cell.length_c   1.000
_cell.angle_alpha   90.00
_cell.angle_beta   90.00
_cell.angle_gamma   90.00
#
_symmetry.space_group_name_H-M   'P 1'
#
loop_
_entity.id
_entity.type
_entity.pdbx_description
1 polymer ?
#
loop_
_entity_poly.entity_id
_entity_poly.type
_entity_poly.pdbx_seq_one_letter_code
_entity_poly.pdbx_strand_id
1 'polypeptide(L)'
;GDGDDGGISSGNNNGEEGSDVDYANSVQNVGRTDTIINSSPSSPAKEDDGVHIQTKKKKKPVYLTLLRKDAIRSLILQQQQQQPSIPLSPLDLETEVDTAFNVWMEARTQSISQNFAPFALETLSQLKSSLVQPQQSNKKKVYIGAITDGNSNPQSVPELSGLFDFVIKAEDVGVSKPDKRVYKAAVAELMLQLIRDGLSVEEFFLGEQHSGGSGGVGGGTTTDASYLMSNGGSGSMQQQQSPSWKDIDPDAVEAFSEAVGPWWVHIGDDFFKDIVAAKEFRMRSVWVRELIGGAKAFGGGGEATTAADSTTKRSVEDLVNDIAKNNGAITMSIGDSDFLTSALHEEFSDAILDRFADLSDLLIQWNEEGSGNEGAYDSEAVNNIPNTETISEAHSVTMPSVAPPPPQNDESERGSTKFCFACGEKIPAVAKFCPGCGERQS
;
A
#
# COMPACT_ATOMS: atom_id res chain seq x y z
N GLY A 1 4.01 60.63 42.45
CA GLY A 1 4.48 59.36 43.00
C GLY A 1 3.49 58.34 42.53
N ASP A 2 3.65 58.01 41.26
CA ASP A 2 2.59 57.51 40.39
C ASP A 2 2.43 56.01 40.59
N GLY A 3 1.18 55.56 40.75
CA GLY A 3 0.79 54.17 40.80
C GLY A 3 -0.21 53.92 39.67
N ASP A 4 0.25 53.20 38.66
CA ASP A 4 -0.41 52.92 37.39
C ASP A 4 -1.20 51.61 37.52
N ASP A 5 -2.52 51.67 37.40
CA ASP A 5 -3.44 50.53 37.44
C ASP A 5 -3.61 49.94 36.03
N GLY A 6 -2.89 48.85 35.74
CA GLY A 6 -3.02 48.09 34.50
C GLY A 6 -4.18 47.09 34.56
N GLY A 7 -5.28 47.43 33.88
CA GLY A 7 -6.46 46.56 33.71
C GLY A 7 -6.18 45.33 32.84
N ILE A 8 -6.52 44.15 33.35
CA ILE A 8 -6.49 42.89 32.63
C ILE A 8 -7.83 42.70 31.91
N SER A 9 -7.76 42.60 30.58
CA SER A 9 -8.89 42.34 29.68
C SER A 9 -9.17 40.83 29.62
N SER A 10 -10.36 40.43 30.08
CA SER A 10 -10.87 39.07 29.99
C SER A 10 -11.43 38.80 28.59
N GLY A 11 -10.68 38.06 27.77
CA GLY A 11 -11.18 37.51 26.50
C GLY A 11 -11.93 36.19 26.73
N ASN A 12 -13.25 36.23 26.58
CA ASN A 12 -14.09 35.02 26.48
C ASN A 12 -13.84 34.32 25.14
N ASN A 13 -13.12 33.19 25.17
CA ASN A 13 -13.13 32.22 24.08
C ASN A 13 -14.16 31.13 24.38
N ASN A 14 -15.31 31.23 23.73
CA ASN A 14 -16.27 30.13 23.62
C ASN A 14 -15.71 29.13 22.61
N GLY A 15 -15.02 28.09 23.10
CA GLY A 15 -14.77 26.89 22.33
C GLY A 15 -16.06 26.09 22.25
N GLU A 16 -16.58 25.90 21.04
CA GLU A 16 -17.67 24.97 20.77
C GLU A 16 -17.18 23.55 21.06
N GLU A 17 -17.63 22.98 22.17
CA GLU A 17 -17.59 21.54 22.42
C GLU A 17 -18.48 20.87 21.36
N GLY A 18 -17.85 20.22 20.39
CA GLY A 18 -18.53 19.34 19.44
C GLY A 18 -19.19 18.20 20.20
N SER A 19 -20.52 18.25 20.32
CA SER A 19 -21.31 17.21 20.97
C SER A 19 -21.25 15.90 20.19
N ASP A 20 -21.20 14.76 20.89
CA ASP A 20 -21.25 13.37 20.37
C ASP A 20 -22.41 13.07 19.38
N VAL A 21 -23.35 14.01 19.23
CA VAL A 21 -24.52 13.91 18.34
C VAL A 21 -24.13 13.97 16.85
N ASP A 22 -23.05 14.64 16.49
CA ASP A 22 -22.59 14.71 15.08
C ASP A 22 -21.92 13.41 14.61
N TYR A 23 -21.38 12.61 15.53
CA TYR A 23 -20.89 11.28 15.22
C TYR A 23 -22.05 10.33 14.88
N ALA A 24 -23.15 10.36 15.65
CA ALA A 24 -24.34 9.55 15.38
C ALA A 24 -25.02 9.90 14.04
N ASN A 25 -25.02 11.18 13.64
CA ASN A 25 -25.60 11.61 12.36
C ASN A 25 -24.71 11.32 11.14
N SER A 26 -23.39 11.24 11.32
CA SER A 26 -22.45 10.84 10.26
C SER A 26 -22.59 9.35 9.87
N VAL A 27 -23.15 8.54 10.77
CA VAL A 27 -23.28 7.08 10.67
C VAL A 27 -24.56 6.61 9.97
N GLN A 28 -25.62 7.44 9.91
CA GLN A 28 -26.91 7.03 9.31
C GLN A 28 -26.90 6.74 7.80
N ASN A 29 -25.77 6.96 7.11
CA ASN A 29 -25.66 6.81 5.66
C ASN A 29 -24.74 5.66 5.21
N VAL A 30 -24.23 4.84 6.12
CA VAL A 30 -23.40 3.67 5.78
C VAL A 30 -24.30 2.45 5.76
N GLY A 31 -25.04 2.23 4.67
CA GLY A 31 -25.94 1.07 4.53
C GLY A 31 -27.33 1.38 3.94
N ARG A 32 -27.73 2.66 3.87
CA ARG A 32 -28.80 3.07 2.94
C ARG A 32 -28.22 3.10 1.54
N THR A 33 -28.42 2.04 0.76
CA THR A 33 -28.54 2.19 -0.70
C THR A 33 -29.65 3.18 -0.93
N ASP A 34 -29.30 4.44 -1.23
CA ASP A 34 -30.23 5.42 -1.77
C ASP A 34 -30.86 4.77 -2.99
N THR A 35 -32.04 4.20 -2.79
CA THR A 35 -32.87 3.71 -3.88
C THR A 35 -33.23 4.99 -4.62
N ILE A 36 -32.63 5.17 -5.80
CA ILE A 36 -32.82 6.33 -6.66
C ILE A 36 -34.32 6.39 -6.95
N ILE A 37 -35.06 7.15 -6.16
CA ILE A 37 -36.42 7.56 -6.48
C ILE A 37 -36.24 8.63 -7.54
N ASN A 38 -36.48 8.25 -8.79
CA ASN A 38 -36.61 9.13 -9.94
C ASN A 38 -37.50 10.32 -9.58
N SER A 39 -36.90 11.48 -9.37
CA SER A 39 -37.61 12.76 -9.41
C SER A 39 -37.94 13.09 -10.87
N SER A 40 -39.23 13.29 -11.11
CA SER A 40 -39.88 13.55 -12.40
C SER A 40 -39.28 14.71 -13.21
N PRO A 41 -39.52 14.73 -14.54
CA PRO A 41 -38.90 15.67 -15.47
C PRO A 41 -39.76 16.94 -15.63
N SER A 42 -39.17 18.12 -15.47
CA SER A 42 -39.71 19.33 -16.09
C SER A 42 -38.67 20.45 -16.11
N SER A 43 -37.93 20.58 -17.21
CA SER A 43 -37.56 21.86 -17.82
C SER A 43 -36.93 21.66 -19.21
N PRO A 44 -37.28 22.49 -20.22
CA PRO A 44 -36.83 22.33 -21.59
C PRO A 44 -35.40 22.82 -21.81
N ALA A 45 -34.77 22.17 -22.79
CA ALA A 45 -33.37 22.20 -23.17
C ALA A 45 -32.79 23.61 -23.39
N LYS A 46 -31.64 23.84 -22.77
CA LYS A 46 -30.59 24.68 -23.36
C LYS A 46 -29.48 23.72 -23.79
N GLU A 47 -29.16 23.75 -25.09
CA GLU A 47 -28.01 23.07 -25.67
C GLU A 47 -26.75 23.71 -25.08
N ASP A 48 -26.08 22.96 -24.20
CA ASP A 48 -24.77 23.30 -23.65
C ASP A 48 -23.84 22.14 -23.98
N ASP A 49 -23.03 22.32 -25.03
CA ASP A 49 -22.04 21.35 -25.56
C ASP A 49 -20.79 21.23 -24.66
N GLY A 50 -20.91 21.55 -23.37
CA GLY A 50 -19.84 21.42 -22.40
C GLY A 50 -19.63 19.97 -21.97
N VAL A 51 -18.42 19.45 -22.17
CA VAL A 51 -17.96 18.18 -21.57
C VAL A 51 -18.10 18.29 -20.04
N HIS A 52 -19.23 17.80 -19.52
CA HIS A 52 -19.54 17.79 -18.10
C HIS A 52 -18.59 16.81 -17.41
N ILE A 53 -17.44 17.29 -16.93
CA ILE A 53 -16.58 16.54 -16.01
C ILE A 53 -17.38 16.35 -14.73
N GLN A 54 -18.07 15.21 -14.63
CA GLN A 54 -18.81 14.84 -13.43
C GLN A 54 -17.81 14.80 -12.27
N THR A 55 -17.99 15.71 -11.31
CA THR A 55 -17.23 15.70 -10.07
C THR A 55 -17.49 14.37 -9.38
N LYS A 56 -16.47 13.50 -9.35
CA LYS A 56 -16.58 12.18 -8.72
C LYS A 56 -16.96 12.37 -7.25
N LYS A 57 -18.19 11.97 -6.88
CA LYS A 57 -18.63 11.98 -5.48
C LYS A 57 -17.61 11.19 -4.67
N LYS A 58 -17.03 11.82 -3.64
CA LYS A 58 -16.08 11.17 -2.74
C LYS A 58 -16.78 9.93 -2.15
N LYS A 59 -16.26 8.74 -2.45
CA LYS A 59 -16.77 7.49 -1.88
C LYS A 59 -16.62 7.59 -0.36
N LYS A 60 -17.71 7.35 0.37
CA LYS A 60 -17.65 7.34 1.83
C LYS A 60 -16.74 6.19 2.28
N PRO A 61 -15.96 6.39 3.35
CA PRO A 61 -15.15 5.34 3.92
C PRO A 61 -16.01 4.12 4.28
N VAL A 62 -15.54 2.94 3.90
CA VAL A 62 -16.21 1.68 4.23
C VAL A 62 -15.62 1.16 5.53
N TYR A 63 -16.36 1.31 6.63
CA TYR A 63 -16.01 0.73 7.93
C TYR A 63 -16.59 -0.69 8.01
N LEU A 64 -15.80 -1.72 7.68
CA LEU A 64 -16.27 -3.10 7.63
C LEU A 64 -16.74 -3.62 9.00
N THR A 65 -16.08 -3.20 10.08
CA THR A 65 -16.50 -3.47 11.46
C THR A 65 -17.90 -2.94 11.71
N LEU A 66 -18.18 -1.69 11.32
CA LEU A 66 -19.50 -1.09 11.48
C LEU A 66 -20.56 -1.84 10.66
N LEU A 67 -20.27 -2.12 9.38
CA LEU A 67 -21.19 -2.87 8.52
C LEU A 67 -21.55 -4.26 9.09
N ARG A 68 -20.59 -4.94 9.70
CA ARG A 68 -20.81 -6.23 10.35
C ARG A 68 -21.64 -6.09 11.63
N LYS A 69 -21.34 -5.08 12.47
CA LYS A 69 -22.14 -4.77 13.66
C LYS A 69 -23.58 -4.40 13.29
N ASP A 70 -23.78 -3.63 12.22
CA ASP A 70 -25.10 -3.27 11.70
C ASP A 70 -25.89 -4.48 11.21
N ALA A 71 -25.22 -5.42 10.54
CA ALA A 71 -25.82 -6.69 10.14
C ALA A 71 -26.22 -7.53 11.37
N ILE A 72 -25.34 -7.66 12.36
CA ILE A 72 -25.63 -8.37 13.63
C ILE A 72 -26.82 -7.72 14.33
N ARG A 73 -26.83 -6.38 14.45
CA ARG A 73 -27.93 -5.61 15.05
C ARG A 73 -29.24 -5.89 14.35
N SER A 74 -29.24 -5.88 13.02
CA SER A 74 -30.43 -6.16 12.20
C SER A 74 -30.99 -7.57 12.44
N LEU A 75 -30.10 -8.56 12.57
CA LEU A 75 -30.50 -9.95 12.86
C LEU A 75 -31.09 -10.10 14.27
N ILE A 76 -30.49 -9.48 15.29
CA ILE A 76 -31.01 -9.49 16.66
C ILE A 76 -32.42 -8.87 16.71
N LEU A 77 -32.60 -7.71 16.07
CA LEU A 77 -33.90 -7.04 16.01
C LEU A 77 -34.95 -7.87 15.24
N GLN A 78 -34.55 -8.55 14.16
CA GLN A 78 -35.44 -9.45 13.42
C GLN A 78 -35.87 -10.65 14.27
N GLN A 79 -34.95 -11.22 15.06
CA GLN A 79 -35.25 -12.32 15.97
C GLN A 79 -36.24 -11.92 17.07
N GLN A 80 -36.11 -10.71 17.63
CA GLN A 80 -37.06 -10.15 18.61
C GLN A 80 -38.46 -9.93 18.02
N GLN A 81 -38.57 -9.65 16.73
CA GLN A 81 -39.88 -9.54 16.07
C GLN A 81 -40.57 -10.91 15.92
N GLN A 82 -39.79 -11.99 15.80
CA GLN A 82 -40.31 -13.35 15.66
C GLN A 82 -40.59 -14.03 16.99
N GLN A 83 -39.87 -13.66 18.06
CA GLN A 83 -40.02 -14.20 19.40
C GLN A 83 -40.42 -13.06 20.35
N PRO A 84 -41.66 -13.03 20.89
CA PRO A 84 -42.13 -11.96 21.77
C PRO A 84 -41.49 -12.06 23.17
N SER A 85 -40.18 -11.85 23.25
CA SER A 85 -39.44 -11.58 24.48
C SER A 85 -39.52 -10.09 24.84
N ILE A 86 -39.06 -9.73 26.04
CA ILE A 86 -38.93 -8.34 26.47
C ILE A 86 -38.00 -7.61 25.47
N PRO A 87 -38.41 -6.46 24.90
CA PRO A 87 -37.54 -5.69 24.00
C PRO A 87 -36.30 -5.22 24.74
N LEU A 88 -35.13 -5.37 24.11
CA LEU A 88 -33.87 -4.89 24.68
C LEU A 88 -33.85 -3.36 24.74
N SER A 89 -33.21 -2.80 25.76
CA SER A 89 -32.85 -1.39 25.74
C SER A 89 -31.79 -1.14 24.64
N PRO A 90 -31.66 0.10 24.12
CA PRO A 90 -30.62 0.42 23.13
C PRO A 90 -29.20 0.09 23.62
N LEU A 91 -28.93 0.27 24.92
CA LEU A 91 -27.62 -0.04 25.51
C LEU A 91 -27.36 -1.55 25.58
N ASP A 92 -28.38 -2.33 25.95
CA ASP A 92 -28.29 -3.79 25.98
C ASP A 92 -28.09 -4.34 24.56
N LEU A 93 -28.78 -3.77 23.56
CA LEU A 93 -28.62 -4.14 22.16
C LEU A 93 -27.18 -3.91 21.68
N GLU A 94 -26.58 -2.75 21.94
CA GLU A 94 -25.20 -2.50 21.54
C GLU A 94 -24.21 -3.44 22.25
N THR A 95 -24.46 -3.73 23.53
CA THR A 95 -23.65 -4.70 24.30
C THR A 95 -23.72 -6.10 23.70
N GLU A 96 -24.92 -6.55 23.29
CA GLU A 96 -25.10 -7.84 22.62
C GLU A 96 -24.45 -7.86 21.23
N VAL A 97 -24.57 -6.77 20.46
CA VAL A 97 -23.92 -6.62 19.15
C VAL A 97 -22.40 -6.71 19.27
N ASP A 98 -21.82 -6.00 20.24
CA ASP A 98 -20.39 -6.03 20.51
C ASP A 98 -19.92 -7.41 20.95
N THR A 99 -20.68 -8.06 21.83
CA THR A 99 -20.39 -9.42 22.29
C THR A 99 -20.40 -10.41 21.11
N ALA A 100 -21.44 -10.40 20.29
CA ALA A 100 -21.56 -11.27 19.13
C ALA A 100 -20.47 -10.99 18.08
N PHE A 101 -20.15 -9.71 17.84
CA PHE A 101 -19.07 -9.32 16.94
C PHE A 101 -17.70 -9.83 17.44
N ASN A 102 -17.44 -9.72 18.74
CA ASN A 102 -16.19 -10.21 19.34
C ASN A 102 -16.06 -11.73 19.23
N VAL A 103 -17.15 -12.48 19.46
CA VAL A 103 -17.17 -13.94 19.23
C VAL A 103 -16.84 -14.28 17.77
N TRP A 104 -17.42 -13.55 16.82
CA TRP A 104 -17.10 -13.74 15.40
C TRP A 104 -15.65 -13.40 15.08
N MET A 105 -15.11 -12.30 15.62
CA MET A 105 -13.71 -11.89 15.42
C MET A 105 -12.71 -12.89 16.02
N GLU A 106 -13.01 -13.44 17.20
CA GLU A 106 -12.20 -14.48 17.82
C GLU A 106 -12.18 -15.75 16.97
N ALA A 107 -13.37 -16.25 16.57
CA ALA A 107 -13.48 -17.42 15.70
C ALA A 107 -12.75 -17.22 14.37
N ARG A 108 -12.85 -16.02 13.78
CA ARG A 108 -12.11 -15.66 12.57
C ARG A 108 -10.61 -15.70 12.80
N THR A 109 -10.12 -15.14 13.91
CA THR A 109 -8.68 -15.13 14.24
C THR A 109 -8.15 -16.55 14.42
N GLN A 110 -8.88 -17.41 15.13
CA GLN A 110 -8.53 -18.83 15.32
C GLN A 110 -8.51 -19.61 13.99
N SER A 111 -9.36 -19.24 13.04
CA SER A 111 -9.40 -19.90 11.73
C SER A 111 -8.20 -19.58 10.84
N ILE A 112 -7.50 -18.46 11.07
CA ILE A 112 -6.38 -18.03 10.22
C ILE A 112 -5.28 -19.09 10.16
N SER A 113 -4.90 -19.67 11.30
CA SER A 113 -3.83 -20.66 11.38
C SER A 113 -4.09 -21.93 10.57
N GLN A 114 -5.36 -22.25 10.31
CA GLN A 114 -5.78 -23.41 9.51
C GLN A 114 -5.85 -23.10 8.01
N ASN A 115 -5.74 -21.83 7.64
CA ASN A 115 -5.96 -21.35 6.28
C ASN A 115 -4.76 -20.53 5.76
N PHE A 116 -3.59 -20.67 6.36
CA PHE A 116 -2.37 -20.09 5.78
C PHE A 116 -2.11 -20.64 4.38
N ALA A 117 -1.53 -19.79 3.53
CA ALA A 117 -0.90 -20.27 2.32
C ALA A 117 0.18 -21.31 2.70
N PRO A 118 0.36 -22.38 1.91
CA PRO A 118 1.44 -23.34 2.13
C PRO A 118 2.79 -22.62 2.35
N PHE A 119 3.53 -23.07 3.35
CA PHE A 119 4.85 -22.52 3.72
C PHE A 119 4.88 -21.05 4.16
N ALA A 120 3.75 -20.35 4.32
CA ALA A 120 3.74 -18.92 4.65
C ALA A 120 4.57 -18.57 5.91
N LEU A 121 4.46 -19.34 6.98
CA LEU A 121 5.22 -19.13 8.21
C LEU A 121 6.73 -19.34 8.00
N GLU A 122 7.10 -20.37 7.22
CA GLU A 122 8.49 -20.69 6.92
C GLU A 122 9.11 -19.60 6.06
N THR A 123 8.43 -19.17 4.99
CA THR A 123 8.85 -18.08 4.11
C THR A 123 9.05 -16.77 4.88
N LEU A 124 8.10 -16.37 5.73
CA LEU A 124 8.23 -15.16 6.56
C LEU A 124 9.37 -15.27 7.58
N SER A 125 9.55 -16.44 8.19
CA SER A 125 10.65 -16.69 9.13
C SER A 125 12.00 -16.63 8.41
N GLN A 126 12.10 -17.23 7.22
CA GLN A 126 13.29 -17.21 6.38
C GLN A 126 13.63 -15.79 5.95
N LEU A 127 12.65 -14.97 5.55
CA LEU A 127 12.88 -13.56 5.23
C LEU A 127 13.49 -12.81 6.42
N LYS A 128 12.96 -13.04 7.62
CA LYS A 128 13.44 -12.39 8.85
C LYS A 128 14.84 -12.86 9.25
N SER A 129 15.19 -14.13 9.03
CA SER A 129 16.51 -14.68 9.39
C SER A 129 17.58 -14.48 8.32
N SER A 130 17.24 -14.62 7.04
CA SER A 130 18.22 -14.68 5.94
C SER A 130 18.64 -13.29 5.45
N LEU A 131 17.74 -12.31 5.50
CA LEU A 131 18.08 -10.93 5.15
C LEU A 131 18.80 -10.19 6.29
N VAL A 132 18.83 -10.76 7.49
CA VAL A 132 19.56 -10.24 8.65
C VAL A 132 20.80 -11.10 8.87
N GLN A 133 21.90 -10.80 8.18
CA GLN A 133 23.13 -11.57 8.35
C GLN A 133 23.75 -11.32 9.75
N PRO A 134 23.93 -12.36 10.58
CA PRO A 134 24.40 -12.20 11.96
C PRO A 134 25.89 -11.83 12.09
N GLN A 135 26.64 -11.76 10.98
CA GLN A 135 28.10 -11.61 11.00
C GLN A 135 28.62 -10.25 10.49
N GLN A 136 27.77 -9.38 9.97
CA GLN A 136 28.19 -8.02 9.61
C GLN A 136 27.88 -7.07 10.77
N SER A 137 28.89 -6.31 11.20
CA SER A 137 28.78 -5.29 12.26
C SER A 137 27.77 -4.18 11.95
N ASN A 138 27.26 -4.11 10.72
CA ASN A 138 26.28 -3.15 10.28
C ASN A 138 24.88 -3.73 10.51
N LYS A 139 24.07 -3.04 11.32
CA LYS A 139 22.69 -3.40 11.67
C LYS A 139 21.73 -3.31 10.46
N LYS A 140 21.94 -4.13 9.42
CA LYS A 140 20.95 -4.30 8.36
C LYS A 140 19.74 -5.02 8.94
N LYS A 141 18.61 -4.32 9.01
CA LYS A 141 17.34 -4.85 9.51
C LYS A 141 16.30 -4.77 8.40
N VAL A 142 15.55 -5.85 8.22
CA VAL A 142 14.37 -5.87 7.36
C VAL A 142 13.14 -5.65 8.20
N TYR A 143 12.25 -4.79 7.70
CA TYR A 143 10.97 -4.49 8.30
C TYR A 143 9.85 -5.17 7.51
N ILE A 144 8.99 -5.90 8.20
CA ILE A 144 7.85 -6.58 7.62
C ILE A 144 6.57 -5.93 8.14
N GLY A 145 5.86 -5.25 7.25
CA GLY A 145 4.57 -4.61 7.55
C GLY A 145 3.38 -5.35 6.95
N ALA A 146 2.21 -5.24 7.56
CA ALA A 146 0.94 -5.68 6.96
C ALA A 146 0.05 -4.49 6.62
N ILE A 147 -0.48 -4.44 5.39
CA ILE A 147 -1.44 -3.43 4.94
C ILE A 147 -2.74 -4.12 4.54
N THR A 148 -3.85 -3.85 5.25
CA THR A 148 -5.11 -4.57 5.04
C THR A 148 -6.29 -3.64 4.81
N ASP A 149 -7.18 -4.01 3.88
CA ASP A 149 -8.48 -3.33 3.67
C ASP A 149 -9.48 -3.59 4.81
N GLY A 150 -9.18 -4.55 5.69
CA GLY A 150 -10.05 -5.00 6.76
C GLY A 150 -9.60 -4.57 8.14
N ASN A 151 -10.13 -5.29 9.11
CA ASN A 151 -9.82 -5.16 10.53
C ASN A 151 -8.95 -6.32 11.04
N SER A 152 -8.33 -7.09 10.13
CA SER A 152 -7.42 -8.16 10.52
C SER A 152 -6.20 -7.57 11.21
N ASN A 153 -5.77 -8.19 12.31
CA ASN A 153 -4.50 -7.89 12.95
C ASN A 153 -3.64 -9.16 12.99
N PRO A 154 -2.64 -9.33 12.11
CA PRO A 154 -1.71 -10.47 12.17
C PRO A 154 -1.06 -10.67 13.54
N GLN A 155 -0.86 -9.60 14.32
CA GLN A 155 -0.26 -9.71 15.66
C GLN A 155 -1.18 -10.37 16.68
N SER A 156 -2.49 -10.47 16.43
CA SER A 156 -3.40 -11.23 17.30
C SER A 156 -3.42 -12.73 16.97
N VAL A 157 -2.73 -13.16 15.91
CA VAL A 157 -2.55 -14.57 15.57
C VAL A 157 -1.22 -15.04 16.18
N PRO A 158 -1.23 -15.98 17.15
CA PRO A 158 -0.03 -16.36 17.90
C PRO A 158 1.17 -16.75 17.01
N GLU A 159 0.92 -17.43 15.89
CA GLU A 159 1.94 -17.93 14.97
C GLU A 159 2.55 -16.82 14.09
N LEU A 160 1.83 -15.72 13.88
CA LEU A 160 2.32 -14.54 13.15
C LEU A 160 2.85 -13.44 14.08
N SER A 161 2.57 -13.55 15.38
CA SER A 161 3.02 -12.61 16.39
C SER A 161 4.56 -12.52 16.39
N GLY A 162 5.07 -11.31 16.22
CA GLY A 162 6.51 -11.05 16.15
C GLY A 162 7.13 -11.23 14.76
N LEU A 163 6.39 -11.71 13.75
CA LEU A 163 6.86 -11.68 12.36
C LEU A 163 6.69 -10.28 11.74
N PHE A 164 5.56 -9.62 12.02
CA PHE A 164 5.25 -8.27 11.55
C PHE A 164 5.67 -7.20 12.55
N ASP A 165 6.46 -6.24 12.08
CA ASP A 165 6.93 -5.10 12.87
C ASP A 165 5.84 -4.02 12.99
N PHE A 166 4.93 -3.92 12.01
CA PHE A 166 3.78 -3.02 12.08
C PHE A 166 2.58 -3.51 11.25
N VAL A 167 1.40 -2.94 11.54
CA VAL A 167 0.13 -3.27 10.87
C VAL A 167 -0.68 -2.01 10.61
N ILE A 168 -1.07 -1.79 9.35
CA ILE A 168 -1.99 -0.74 8.92
C ILE A 168 -3.32 -1.35 8.50
N LYS A 169 -4.40 -0.91 9.14
CA LYS A 169 -5.77 -1.27 8.81
C LYS A 169 -6.44 -0.09 8.12
N ALA A 170 -7.15 -0.35 7.03
CA ALA A 170 -7.95 0.65 6.32
C ALA A 170 -8.96 1.35 7.24
N GLU A 171 -9.48 0.66 8.25
CA GLU A 171 -10.39 1.24 9.25
C GLU A 171 -9.74 2.32 10.10
N ASP A 172 -8.46 2.16 10.45
CA ASP A 172 -7.72 3.12 11.28
C ASP A 172 -7.33 4.37 10.48
N VAL A 173 -7.11 4.20 9.17
CA VAL A 173 -6.82 5.26 8.20
C VAL A 173 -8.10 5.94 7.72
N GLY A 174 -9.23 5.23 7.72
CA GLY A 174 -10.50 5.68 7.16
C GLY A 174 -10.56 5.61 5.64
N VAL A 175 -9.73 4.80 4.98
CA VAL A 175 -9.84 4.48 3.54
C VAL A 175 -9.19 3.15 3.22
N SER A 176 -9.60 2.53 2.11
CA SER A 176 -9.07 1.27 1.60
C SER A 176 -8.16 1.47 0.40
N LYS A 177 -7.39 0.44 0.08
CA LYS A 177 -6.62 0.35 -1.17
C LYS A 177 -7.56 0.50 -2.38
N PRO A 178 -7.14 1.17 -3.46
CA PRO A 178 -5.79 1.67 -3.74
C PRO A 178 -5.53 3.11 -3.23
N ASP A 179 -6.30 3.64 -2.26
CA ASP A 179 -6.09 5.02 -1.80
C ASP A 179 -4.70 5.19 -1.18
N LYS A 180 -3.93 6.13 -1.74
CA LYS A 180 -2.56 6.45 -1.36
C LYS A 180 -2.36 6.71 0.13
N ARG A 181 -3.39 7.18 0.84
CA ARG A 181 -3.31 7.45 2.28
C ARG A 181 -3.02 6.20 3.11
N VAL A 182 -3.44 5.01 2.66
CA VAL A 182 -3.16 3.76 3.36
C VAL A 182 -1.66 3.43 3.31
N TYR A 183 -1.04 3.63 2.15
CA TYR A 183 0.40 3.43 1.97
C TYR A 183 1.21 4.49 2.69
N LYS A 184 0.78 5.76 2.68
CA LYS A 184 1.42 6.82 3.49
C LYS A 184 1.36 6.52 4.99
N ALA A 185 0.26 5.96 5.49
CA ALA A 185 0.17 5.53 6.88
C ALA A 185 1.18 4.40 7.19
N ALA A 186 1.42 3.49 6.25
CA ALA A 186 2.44 2.44 6.39
C ALA A 186 3.86 3.02 6.41
N VAL A 187 4.13 4.00 5.56
CA VAL A 187 5.41 4.74 5.54
C VAL A 187 5.62 5.48 6.87
N ALA A 188 4.60 6.16 7.38
CA ALA A 188 4.65 6.85 8.67
C ALA A 188 4.90 5.89 9.85
N GLU A 189 4.24 4.73 9.86
CA GLU A 189 4.47 3.71 10.90
C GLU A 189 5.87 3.07 10.77
N LEU A 190 6.42 2.92 9.56
CA LEU A 190 7.81 2.53 9.37
C LEU A 190 8.77 3.57 9.97
N MET A 191 8.57 4.87 9.70
CA MET A 191 9.39 5.93 10.30
C MET A 191 9.34 5.87 11.83
N LEU A 192 8.15 5.67 12.40
CA LEU A 192 7.98 5.50 13.82
C LEU A 192 8.69 4.26 14.36
N GLN A 193 8.68 3.17 13.60
CA GLN A 193 9.39 1.95 13.95
C GLN A 193 10.92 2.13 13.91
N LEU A 194 11.46 2.91 12.96
CA LEU A 194 12.87 3.29 12.94
C LEU A 194 13.25 4.06 14.22
N ILE A 195 12.43 5.03 14.63
CA ILE A 195 12.63 5.78 15.87
C ILE A 195 12.63 4.84 17.09
N ARG A 196 11.69 3.89 17.17
CA ARG A 196 11.63 2.89 18.26
C ARG A 196 12.87 2.02 18.32
N ASP A 197 13.47 1.72 17.16
CA ASP A 197 14.71 0.95 17.07
C ASP A 197 15.97 1.81 17.26
N GLY A 198 15.82 3.12 17.43
CA GLY A 198 16.94 4.06 17.58
C GLY A 198 17.73 4.26 16.29
N LEU A 199 17.07 4.14 15.13
CA LEU A 199 17.65 4.38 13.81
C LEU A 199 17.12 5.71 13.24
N SER A 200 18.03 6.51 12.67
CA SER A 200 17.62 7.65 11.84
C SER A 200 17.21 7.21 10.44
N VAL A 201 16.47 8.07 9.74
CA VAL A 201 16.10 7.85 8.33
C VAL A 201 17.36 7.78 7.45
N GLU A 202 18.37 8.59 7.74
CA GLU A 202 19.66 8.60 7.04
C GLU A 202 20.44 7.32 7.31
N GLU A 203 20.50 6.85 8.55
CA GLU A 203 21.15 5.59 8.92
C GLU A 203 20.48 4.40 8.22
N PHE A 204 19.16 4.44 8.07
CA PHE A 204 18.40 3.42 7.36
C PHE A 204 18.81 3.31 5.87
N PHE A 205 19.03 4.43 5.18
CA PHE A 205 19.42 4.41 3.76
C PHE A 205 20.93 4.29 3.52
N LEU A 206 21.75 4.99 4.30
CA LEU A 206 23.19 5.14 4.06
C LEU A 206 24.04 4.14 4.87
N GLY A 207 23.43 3.45 5.84
CA GLY A 207 24.15 2.60 6.79
C GLY A 207 25.05 3.37 7.76
N GLU A 208 25.71 2.66 8.67
CA GLU A 208 26.50 3.24 9.78
C GLU A 208 27.79 3.98 9.33
N GLN A 209 28.14 3.93 8.04
CA GLN A 209 29.46 4.38 7.55
C GLN A 209 29.72 5.88 7.67
N HIS A 210 28.71 6.72 7.88
CA HIS A 210 28.89 8.18 7.98
C HIS A 210 29.26 8.70 9.38
N SER A 211 29.31 7.84 10.40
CA SER A 211 29.61 8.26 11.78
C SER A 211 31.12 8.42 12.08
N GLY A 212 32.02 8.03 11.17
CA GLY A 212 33.45 7.86 11.47
C GLY A 212 34.37 9.08 11.38
N GLY A 213 33.89 10.27 11.00
CA GLY A 213 34.77 11.37 10.57
C GLY A 213 35.03 12.51 11.55
N SER A 214 34.14 12.76 12.52
CA SER A 214 34.26 13.92 13.41
C SER A 214 34.65 13.47 14.81
N GLY A 215 35.95 13.48 15.10
CA GLY A 215 36.52 13.28 16.44
C GLY A 215 36.14 14.37 17.47
N GLY A 216 34.96 14.98 17.33
CA GLY A 216 34.39 15.96 18.24
C GLY A 216 33.71 15.26 19.42
N VAL A 217 34.43 15.24 20.53
CA VAL A 217 34.00 14.75 21.85
C VAL A 217 32.58 15.25 22.21
N GLY A 218 31.62 14.33 22.32
CA GLY A 218 30.45 14.48 23.21
C GLY A 218 29.12 14.95 22.61
N GLY A 219 28.94 15.00 21.29
CA GLY A 219 27.62 15.23 20.69
C GLY A 219 26.83 13.93 20.63
N GLY A 220 25.88 13.72 21.55
CA GLY A 220 24.95 12.59 21.47
C GLY A 220 24.24 12.59 20.12
N THR A 221 24.17 11.43 19.46
CA THR A 221 23.35 11.23 18.28
C THR A 221 21.92 11.60 18.65
N THR A 222 21.49 12.79 18.24
CA THR A 222 20.12 13.22 18.40
C THR A 222 19.30 12.32 17.50
N THR A 223 18.67 11.29 18.06
CA THR A 223 17.63 10.53 17.38
C THR A 223 16.64 11.56 16.87
N ASP A 224 16.54 11.68 15.55
CA ASP A 224 15.92 12.83 14.90
C ASP A 224 14.39 12.77 15.04
N ALA A 225 13.92 13.12 16.24
CA ALA A 225 12.51 13.26 16.57
C ALA A 225 11.89 14.51 15.91
N SER A 226 12.60 15.17 14.98
CA SER A 226 12.13 16.37 14.28
C SER A 226 10.88 16.11 13.44
N TYR A 227 10.66 14.88 13.00
CA TYR A 227 9.47 14.50 12.23
C TYR A 227 8.23 14.24 13.10
N LEU A 228 8.36 14.19 14.43
CA LEU A 228 7.21 14.11 15.32
C LEU A 228 6.60 15.49 15.46
N MET A 229 5.31 15.59 15.14
CA MET A 229 4.56 16.81 15.40
C MET A 229 4.67 17.15 16.89
N SER A 230 5.29 18.29 17.19
CA SER A 230 5.26 18.84 18.53
C SER A 230 3.83 19.25 18.81
N ASN A 231 3.05 18.38 19.47
CA ASN A 231 1.74 18.73 20.00
C ASN A 231 1.96 19.83 21.03
N GLY A 232 1.92 21.09 20.57
CA GLY A 232 2.26 22.32 21.29
C GLY A 232 1.35 22.67 22.46
N GLY A 233 0.70 21.67 23.07
CA GLY A 233 -0.07 21.78 24.29
C GLY A 233 0.86 21.93 25.49
N SER A 234 1.42 23.12 25.68
CA SER A 234 2.05 23.50 26.93
C SER A 234 1.01 23.45 28.05
N GLY A 235 1.09 22.46 28.95
CA GLY A 235 0.61 22.68 30.31
C GLY A 235 -0.43 21.72 30.89
N SER A 236 -0.64 20.51 30.36
CA SER A 236 -1.34 19.50 31.15
C SER A 236 -0.55 18.20 31.22
N MET A 237 -0.46 17.68 32.45
CA MET A 237 0.20 16.44 32.85
C MET A 237 -0.61 15.23 32.32
N GLN A 238 -0.88 15.19 31.01
CA GLN A 238 -1.55 14.09 30.35
C GLN A 238 -0.58 12.92 30.21
N GLN A 239 -1.10 11.74 30.54
CA GLN A 239 -0.41 10.45 30.42
C GLN A 239 0.29 10.38 29.06
N GLN A 240 1.58 10.02 29.07
CA GLN A 240 2.40 9.79 27.89
C GLN A 240 1.76 8.69 27.04
N GLN A 241 0.86 9.06 26.14
CA GLN A 241 0.42 8.17 25.09
C GLN A 241 1.62 7.89 24.19
N SER A 242 1.86 6.62 23.88
CA SER A 242 2.89 6.27 22.92
C SER A 242 2.55 6.93 21.57
N PRO A 243 3.52 7.55 20.90
CA PRO A 243 3.29 8.16 19.59
C PRO A 243 2.72 7.12 18.62
N SER A 244 1.84 7.57 17.73
CA SER A 244 1.25 6.82 16.65
C SER A 244 1.72 7.35 15.30
N TRP A 245 1.51 6.60 14.21
CA TRP A 245 1.79 7.09 12.86
C TRP A 245 1.09 8.41 12.51
N LYS A 246 -0.02 8.77 13.19
CA LYS A 246 -0.75 10.03 12.98
C LYS A 246 0.01 11.24 13.50
N ASP A 247 1.00 11.02 14.37
CA ASP A 247 1.82 12.06 14.97
C ASP A 247 3.07 12.39 14.14
N ILE A 248 3.28 11.70 13.01
CA ILE A 248 4.39 11.98 12.08
C ILE A 248 3.96 13.10 11.11
N ASP A 249 4.85 14.06 10.88
CA ASP A 249 4.66 15.15 9.92
C ASP A 249 4.34 14.60 8.51
N PRO A 250 3.18 14.92 7.91
CA PRO A 250 2.80 14.44 6.58
C PRO A 250 3.76 14.90 5.48
N ASP A 251 4.45 16.03 5.63
CA ASP A 251 5.44 16.50 4.66
C ASP A 251 6.69 15.62 4.70
N ALA A 252 7.10 15.21 5.91
CA ALA A 252 8.17 14.23 6.10
C ALA A 252 7.79 12.86 5.54
N VAL A 253 6.55 12.42 5.75
CA VAL A 253 6.03 11.17 5.16
C VAL A 253 6.07 11.24 3.64
N GLU A 254 5.70 12.36 3.03
CA GLU A 254 5.75 12.49 1.57
C GLU A 254 7.18 12.37 1.04
N ALA A 255 8.10 13.15 1.61
CA ALA A 255 9.51 13.11 1.22
C ALA A 255 10.13 11.71 1.42
N PHE A 256 9.85 11.07 2.55
CA PHE A 256 10.34 9.73 2.85
C PHE A 256 9.70 8.66 1.94
N SER A 257 8.43 8.82 1.57
CA SER A 257 7.73 7.87 0.68
C SER A 257 8.37 7.77 -0.71
N GLU A 258 8.84 8.89 -1.27
CA GLU A 258 9.51 8.91 -2.56
C GLU A 258 10.90 8.26 -2.51
N ALA A 259 11.61 8.43 -1.39
CA ALA A 259 12.93 7.86 -1.17
C ALA A 259 12.89 6.36 -0.85
N VAL A 260 11.91 5.91 -0.06
CA VAL A 260 11.80 4.51 0.38
C VAL A 260 11.23 3.60 -0.69
N GLY A 261 10.45 4.13 -1.63
CA GLY A 261 9.79 3.36 -2.70
C GLY A 261 10.68 2.27 -3.32
N PRO A 262 11.84 2.60 -3.91
CA PRO A 262 12.72 1.62 -4.55
C PRO A 262 13.23 0.49 -3.63
N TRP A 263 13.23 0.72 -2.32
CA TRP A 263 13.67 -0.21 -1.26
C TRP A 263 12.50 -0.97 -0.62
N TRP A 264 11.27 -0.59 -0.96
CA TRP A 264 10.05 -1.20 -0.45
C TRP A 264 9.53 -2.22 -1.45
N VAL A 265 9.24 -3.43 -0.98
CA VAL A 265 8.56 -4.46 -1.77
C VAL A 265 7.15 -4.67 -1.24
N HIS A 266 6.14 -4.42 -2.07
CA HIS A 266 4.75 -4.72 -1.77
C HIS A 266 4.36 -6.08 -2.36
N ILE A 267 3.76 -6.94 -1.55
CA ILE A 267 3.32 -8.28 -1.95
C ILE A 267 1.81 -8.37 -1.76
N GLY A 268 1.10 -8.81 -2.79
CA GLY A 268 -0.35 -8.94 -2.72
C GLY A 268 -0.94 -9.84 -3.80
N ASP A 269 -2.24 -10.04 -3.71
CA ASP A 269 -3.03 -10.90 -4.57
C ASP A 269 -3.97 -10.11 -5.49
N ASP A 270 -4.34 -8.88 -5.11
CA ASP A 270 -5.21 -8.02 -5.91
C ASP A 270 -4.38 -7.10 -6.81
N PHE A 271 -4.51 -7.26 -8.12
CA PHE A 271 -3.74 -6.47 -9.09
C PHE A 271 -3.94 -4.96 -8.93
N PHE A 272 -5.19 -4.50 -8.75
CA PHE A 272 -5.46 -3.06 -8.67
C PHE A 272 -5.14 -2.49 -7.30
N LYS A 273 -5.50 -3.21 -6.24
CA LYS A 273 -5.35 -2.72 -4.88
C LYS A 273 -3.95 -2.86 -4.36
N ASP A 274 -3.19 -3.85 -4.80
CA ASP A 274 -1.84 -4.09 -4.32
C ASP A 274 -0.79 -3.64 -5.34
N ILE A 275 -0.85 -4.15 -6.56
CA ILE A 275 0.22 -3.97 -7.55
C ILE A 275 0.20 -2.54 -8.11
N VAL A 276 -0.94 -2.12 -8.68
CA VAL A 276 -1.07 -0.77 -9.27
C VAL A 276 -0.87 0.31 -8.20
N ALA A 277 -1.46 0.12 -7.01
CA ALA A 277 -1.33 1.08 -5.92
C ALA A 277 0.13 1.22 -5.43
N ALA A 278 0.86 0.11 -5.29
CA ALA A 278 2.27 0.14 -4.90
C ALA A 278 3.16 0.86 -5.92
N LYS A 279 2.85 0.73 -7.23
CA LYS A 279 3.59 1.43 -8.29
C LYS A 279 3.47 2.94 -8.22
N GLU A 280 2.37 3.50 -7.72
CA GLU A 280 2.25 4.95 -7.49
C GLU A 280 3.31 5.48 -6.51
N PHE A 281 3.85 4.61 -5.64
CA PHE A 281 4.89 4.91 -4.67
C PHE A 281 6.29 4.46 -5.10
N ARG A 282 6.47 4.08 -6.37
CA ARG A 282 7.73 3.51 -6.89
C ARG A 282 8.21 2.29 -6.10
N MET A 283 7.29 1.59 -5.44
CA MET A 283 7.58 0.34 -4.76
C MET A 283 7.85 -0.75 -5.78
N ARG A 284 8.69 -1.72 -5.40
CA ARG A 284 8.70 -3.00 -6.09
C ARG A 284 7.42 -3.76 -5.76
N SER A 285 6.85 -4.49 -6.69
CA SER A 285 5.61 -5.24 -6.50
C SER A 285 5.78 -6.70 -6.91
N VAL A 286 5.32 -7.59 -6.05
CA VAL A 286 5.26 -9.04 -6.30
C VAL A 286 3.81 -9.48 -6.27
N TRP A 287 3.32 -10.00 -7.38
CA TRP A 287 1.96 -10.51 -7.48
C TRP A 287 1.94 -12.03 -7.27
N VAL A 288 1.27 -12.48 -6.21
CA VAL A 288 1.28 -13.89 -5.81
C VAL A 288 -0.05 -14.55 -6.13
N ARG A 289 -0.07 -15.42 -7.14
CA ARG A 289 -1.29 -16.04 -7.66
C ARG A 289 -1.91 -17.09 -6.72
N GLU A 290 -1.09 -17.76 -5.91
CA GLU A 290 -1.57 -18.74 -4.91
C GLU A 290 -2.61 -18.13 -3.95
N LEU A 291 -2.49 -16.82 -3.69
CA LEU A 291 -3.35 -16.10 -2.77
C LEU A 291 -4.77 -15.81 -3.32
N ILE A 292 -4.93 -15.79 -4.66
CA ILE A 292 -6.19 -15.39 -5.34
C ILE A 292 -7.27 -16.49 -5.27
N GLY A 293 -6.87 -17.76 -5.23
CA GLY A 293 -7.79 -18.92 -5.35
C GLY A 293 -7.96 -19.76 -4.08
N GLY A 294 -7.19 -19.48 -3.04
CA GLY A 294 -6.98 -20.40 -1.92
C GLY A 294 -6.35 -21.72 -2.37
N ALA A 295 -5.93 -22.56 -1.41
CA ALA A 295 -5.24 -23.82 -1.68
C ALA A 295 -6.00 -24.80 -2.62
N LYS A 296 -7.30 -24.60 -2.83
CA LYS A 296 -8.14 -25.44 -3.70
C LYS A 296 -7.90 -25.24 -5.20
N ALA A 297 -7.41 -24.08 -5.62
CA ALA A 297 -7.17 -23.81 -7.05
C ALA A 297 -5.94 -24.56 -7.58
N PHE A 298 -4.95 -24.84 -6.73
CA PHE A 298 -3.68 -25.46 -7.13
C PHE A 298 -3.42 -26.85 -6.53
N GLY A 299 -4.16 -27.24 -5.48
CA GLY A 299 -3.97 -28.50 -4.74
C GLY A 299 -4.76 -29.72 -5.25
N GLY A 300 -5.40 -29.62 -6.42
CA GLY A 300 -6.08 -30.76 -7.04
C GLY A 300 -5.10 -31.73 -7.69
N GLY A 301 -4.41 -32.54 -6.87
CA GLY A 301 -3.61 -33.69 -7.31
C GLY A 301 -4.45 -34.83 -7.89
N GLY A 302 -5.34 -34.55 -8.83
CA GLY A 302 -5.84 -35.51 -9.80
C GLY A 302 -4.97 -35.38 -11.03
N GLU A 303 -4.40 -36.50 -11.48
CA GLU A 303 -3.64 -36.70 -12.71
C GLU A 303 -3.62 -35.49 -13.65
N ALA A 304 -2.40 -35.11 -14.06
CA ALA A 304 -2.18 -34.42 -15.31
C ALA A 304 -2.83 -35.22 -16.45
N THR A 305 -4.14 -35.06 -16.63
CA THR A 305 -4.72 -35.10 -17.95
C THR A 305 -3.95 -34.04 -18.69
N THR A 306 -3.07 -34.51 -19.55
CA THR A 306 -2.63 -33.84 -20.74
C THR A 306 -3.85 -33.24 -21.42
N ALA A 307 -4.27 -32.07 -20.94
CA ALA A 307 -5.00 -31.09 -21.71
C ALA A 307 -3.99 -30.62 -22.75
N ALA A 308 -3.78 -31.50 -23.73
CA ALA A 308 -3.43 -31.09 -25.06
C ALA A 308 -4.32 -29.89 -25.36
N ASP A 309 -3.65 -28.81 -25.68
CA ASP A 309 -4.11 -27.55 -26.20
C ASP A 309 -5.04 -27.76 -27.43
N SER A 310 -6.21 -28.34 -27.19
CA SER A 310 -7.32 -28.27 -28.13
C SER A 310 -7.91 -26.89 -27.95
N THR A 311 -7.32 -25.94 -28.66
CA THR A 311 -7.96 -24.76 -29.23
C THR A 311 -9.23 -25.20 -29.98
N THR A 312 -10.22 -25.65 -29.22
CA THR A 312 -11.55 -25.93 -29.73
C THR A 312 -12.13 -24.54 -29.95
N LYS A 313 -12.04 -24.09 -31.21
CA LYS A 313 -12.63 -22.85 -31.68
C LYS A 313 -14.05 -22.80 -31.13
N ARG A 314 -14.31 -21.93 -30.15
CA ARG A 314 -15.65 -21.71 -29.62
C ARG A 314 -16.56 -21.45 -30.81
N SER A 315 -17.61 -22.26 -30.94
CA SER A 315 -18.57 -22.09 -32.02
C SER A 315 -19.39 -20.83 -31.76
N VAL A 316 -19.96 -20.25 -32.81
CA VAL A 316 -20.86 -19.09 -32.65
C VAL A 316 -22.10 -19.51 -31.85
N GLU A 317 -22.49 -20.78 -31.94
CA GLU A 317 -23.59 -21.39 -31.21
C GLU A 317 -23.36 -21.41 -29.69
N ASP A 318 -22.12 -21.62 -29.21
CA ASP A 318 -21.79 -21.57 -27.78
C ASP A 318 -21.92 -20.14 -27.23
N LEU A 319 -21.48 -19.15 -28.00
CA LEU A 319 -21.60 -17.74 -27.64
C LEU A 319 -23.07 -17.30 -27.55
N VAL A 320 -23.90 -17.73 -28.50
CA VAL A 320 -25.34 -17.42 -28.51
C VAL A 320 -26.05 -18.07 -27.32
N ASN A 321 -25.65 -19.27 -26.92
CA ASN A 321 -26.20 -19.94 -25.73
C ASN A 321 -25.83 -19.25 -24.41
N ASP A 322 -24.63 -18.69 -24.29
CA ASP A 322 -24.22 -17.94 -23.10
C ASP A 322 -24.94 -16.58 -23.00
N ILE A 323 -25.17 -15.91 -24.13
CA ILE A 323 -25.97 -14.68 -24.19
C ILE A 323 -27.43 -14.96 -23.78
N ALA A 324 -27.99 -16.08 -24.21
CA ALA A 324 -29.33 -16.50 -23.86
C ALA A 324 -29.48 -16.82 -22.36
N LYS A 325 -28.44 -17.35 -21.72
CA LYS A 325 -28.44 -17.68 -20.27
C LYS A 325 -28.29 -16.45 -19.37
N ASN A 326 -27.62 -15.38 -19.83
CA ASN A 326 -27.33 -14.20 -19.03
C ASN A 326 -28.37 -13.06 -19.14
N ASN A 327 -29.64 -13.39 -19.42
CA ASN A 327 -30.76 -12.42 -19.48
C ASN A 327 -30.48 -11.19 -20.38
N GLY A 328 -29.73 -11.37 -21.47
CA GLY A 328 -29.44 -10.29 -22.44
C GLY A 328 -28.43 -9.24 -21.97
N ALA A 329 -27.84 -9.38 -20.78
CA ALA A 329 -26.69 -8.58 -20.37
C ALA A 329 -25.42 -9.20 -20.95
N ILE A 330 -24.98 -8.70 -22.10
CA ILE A 330 -23.65 -8.99 -22.62
C ILE A 330 -22.66 -8.19 -21.78
N THR A 331 -22.14 -8.79 -20.71
CA THR A 331 -20.90 -8.32 -20.11
C THR A 331 -19.82 -8.57 -21.16
N MET A 332 -19.50 -7.55 -21.95
CA MET A 332 -18.30 -7.58 -22.78
C MET A 332 -17.11 -7.54 -21.81
N SER A 333 -16.70 -8.71 -21.31
CA SER A 333 -15.29 -8.88 -20.96
C SER A 333 -14.54 -8.68 -22.27
N ILE A 334 -14.03 -7.47 -22.47
CA ILE A 334 -12.93 -7.23 -23.41
C ILE A 334 -11.93 -8.32 -23.07
N GLY A 335 -11.76 -9.24 -24.03
CA GLY A 335 -11.51 -10.64 -23.71
C GLY A 335 -10.41 -10.88 -22.68
N ASP A 336 -10.62 -11.92 -21.90
CA ASP A 336 -9.57 -12.78 -21.34
C ASP A 336 -8.70 -13.35 -22.49
N SER A 337 -8.16 -12.52 -23.38
CA SER A 337 -6.94 -12.93 -24.02
C SER A 337 -5.94 -12.94 -22.89
N ASP A 338 -5.52 -14.13 -22.48
CA ASP A 338 -4.37 -14.32 -21.60
C ASP A 338 -3.22 -13.41 -22.02
N PHE A 339 -3.14 -13.03 -23.29
CA PHE A 339 -2.25 -12.00 -23.81
C PHE A 339 -2.38 -10.60 -23.19
N LEU A 340 -3.56 -9.96 -23.17
CA LEU A 340 -3.69 -8.60 -22.59
C LEU A 340 -3.49 -8.62 -21.08
N THR A 341 -4.04 -9.65 -20.45
CA THR A 341 -3.90 -9.89 -19.02
C THR A 341 -2.42 -10.14 -18.68
N SER A 342 -1.72 -11.03 -19.40
CA SER A 342 -0.29 -11.31 -19.17
C SER A 342 0.61 -10.13 -19.55
N ALA A 343 0.32 -9.41 -20.63
CA ALA A 343 1.08 -8.22 -21.02
C ALA A 343 0.94 -7.10 -19.98
N LEU A 344 -0.28 -6.86 -19.46
CA LEU A 344 -0.49 -5.93 -18.36
C LEU A 344 0.16 -6.41 -17.06
N HIS A 345 0.26 -7.72 -16.84
CA HIS A 345 0.87 -8.24 -15.61
C HIS A 345 2.40 -8.19 -15.66
N GLU A 346 3.00 -8.56 -16.79
CA GLU A 346 4.45 -8.51 -17.02
C GLU A 346 4.98 -7.07 -17.06
N GLU A 347 4.19 -6.11 -17.54
CA GLU A 347 4.63 -4.70 -17.59
C GLU A 347 4.42 -3.96 -16.24
N PHE A 348 3.48 -4.38 -15.39
CA PHE A 348 3.13 -3.65 -14.16
C PHE A 348 3.62 -4.27 -12.86
N SER A 349 3.89 -5.58 -12.81
CA SER A 349 4.50 -6.21 -11.63
C SER A 349 5.99 -6.46 -11.86
N ASP A 350 6.82 -6.26 -10.84
CA ASP A 350 8.26 -6.57 -10.98
C ASP A 350 8.53 -8.07 -10.95
N ALA A 351 7.65 -8.83 -10.29
CA ALA A 351 7.65 -10.28 -10.33
C ALA A 351 6.24 -10.85 -10.15
N ILE A 352 6.01 -12.02 -10.75
CA ILE A 352 4.82 -12.83 -10.57
C ILE A 352 5.26 -14.16 -9.99
N LEU A 353 4.65 -14.56 -8.88
CA LEU A 353 4.91 -15.85 -8.24
C LEU A 353 3.65 -16.70 -8.27
N ASP A 354 3.79 -17.95 -8.72
CA ASP A 354 2.69 -18.91 -8.65
C ASP A 354 2.52 -19.46 -7.22
N ARG A 355 3.59 -19.47 -6.42
CA ARG A 355 3.60 -19.97 -5.03
C ARG A 355 4.18 -18.92 -4.09
N PHE A 356 3.58 -18.75 -2.92
CA PHE A 356 4.09 -17.84 -1.89
C PHE A 356 5.43 -18.32 -1.32
N ALA A 357 5.68 -19.63 -1.35
CA ALA A 357 6.92 -20.24 -0.88
C ALA A 357 8.18 -19.69 -1.57
N ASP A 358 8.07 -19.32 -2.85
CA ASP A 358 9.20 -18.87 -3.68
C ASP A 358 9.57 -17.38 -3.42
N LEU A 359 8.81 -16.69 -2.58
CA LEU A 359 9.01 -15.28 -2.27
C LEU A 359 10.34 -15.02 -1.56
N SER A 360 10.74 -15.87 -0.62
CA SER A 360 11.97 -15.67 0.14
C SER A 360 13.21 -15.66 -0.76
N ASP A 361 13.29 -16.62 -1.69
CA ASP A 361 14.40 -16.74 -2.63
C ASP A 361 14.46 -15.54 -3.58
N LEU A 362 13.32 -15.09 -4.11
CA LEU A 362 13.23 -13.90 -4.94
C LEU A 362 13.76 -12.64 -4.21
N LEU A 363 13.34 -12.42 -2.97
CA LEU A 363 13.74 -11.21 -2.22
C LEU A 363 15.22 -11.26 -1.79
N ILE A 364 15.74 -12.45 -1.47
CA ILE A 364 17.18 -12.65 -1.20
C ILE A 364 17.98 -12.31 -2.47
N GLN A 365 17.57 -12.84 -3.62
CA GLN A 365 18.21 -12.54 -4.89
C GLN A 365 18.23 -11.03 -5.19
N TRP A 366 17.09 -10.34 -5.05
CA TRP A 366 17.03 -8.89 -5.27
C TRP A 366 17.93 -8.10 -4.32
N ASN A 367 18.06 -8.54 -3.07
CA ASN A 367 18.94 -7.91 -2.09
C ASN A 367 20.43 -8.13 -2.44
N GLU A 368 20.79 -9.32 -2.93
CA GLU A 368 22.14 -9.64 -3.40
C GLU A 368 22.52 -8.85 -4.65
N GLU A 369 21.62 -8.76 -5.63
CA GLU A 369 21.78 -7.95 -6.84
C GLU A 369 22.02 -6.47 -6.52
N GLY A 370 21.29 -5.93 -5.54
CA GLY A 370 21.49 -4.57 -5.05
C GLY A 370 22.85 -4.35 -4.36
N SER A 371 23.39 -5.39 -3.71
CA SER A 371 24.65 -5.32 -2.97
C SER A 371 25.89 -5.53 -3.86
N GLY A 372 25.76 -6.31 -4.94
CA GLY A 372 26.90 -6.72 -5.78
C GLY A 372 27.51 -5.60 -6.64
N ASN A 373 26.80 -4.49 -6.84
CA ASN A 373 27.23 -3.44 -7.75
C ASN A 373 28.22 -2.42 -7.16
N GLU A 374 28.43 -2.41 -5.83
CA GLU A 374 29.36 -1.46 -5.20
C GLU A 374 30.85 -1.82 -5.40
N GLY A 375 31.15 -3.07 -5.75
CA GLY A 375 32.54 -3.58 -5.80
C GLY A 375 33.24 -3.56 -7.16
N ALA A 376 32.54 -3.23 -8.26
CA ALA A 376 33.07 -3.39 -9.62
C ALA A 376 33.40 -2.07 -10.34
N TYR A 377 33.19 -0.91 -9.72
CA TYR A 377 33.76 0.34 -10.22
C TYR A 377 35.25 0.39 -9.86
N ASP A 378 36.08 -0.11 -10.78
CA ASP A 378 37.54 -0.07 -10.71
C ASP A 378 38.03 1.32 -10.29
N SER A 379 38.54 1.40 -9.06
CA SER A 379 39.16 2.59 -8.46
C SER A 379 40.42 3.07 -9.19
N GLU A 380 40.85 2.43 -10.28
CA GLU A 380 42.06 2.80 -11.01
C GLU A 380 41.92 4.06 -11.89
N ALA A 381 40.70 4.56 -12.15
CA ALA A 381 40.50 5.72 -13.02
C ALA A 381 40.57 7.10 -12.35
N VAL A 382 40.65 7.20 -11.01
CA VAL A 382 40.52 8.50 -10.30
C VAL A 382 41.88 9.13 -9.91
N ASN A 383 43.01 8.49 -10.21
CA ASN A 383 44.34 9.06 -9.90
C ASN A 383 44.92 10.01 -10.97
N ASN A 384 44.16 10.43 -11.99
CA ASN A 384 44.64 11.34 -13.05
C ASN A 384 43.70 12.52 -13.33
N ILE A 385 43.40 13.34 -12.31
CA ILE A 385 42.80 14.66 -12.52
C ILE A 385 43.74 15.73 -11.94
N PRO A 386 44.29 16.65 -12.75
CA PRO A 386 45.14 17.72 -12.25
C PRO A 386 44.32 18.76 -11.47
N ASN A 387 44.86 19.13 -10.31
CA ASN A 387 44.36 20.19 -9.42
C ASN A 387 43.83 21.40 -10.19
N THR A 388 42.55 21.72 -10.00
CA THR A 388 41.99 23.04 -10.30
C THR A 388 41.16 23.50 -9.12
N GLU A 389 41.45 24.71 -8.66
CA GLU A 389 40.93 25.36 -7.47
C GLU A 389 39.42 25.71 -7.57
N THR A 390 38.77 25.68 -6.39
CA THR A 390 37.62 26.49 -5.94
C THR A 390 36.32 26.48 -6.76
N ILE A 391 35.23 25.97 -6.16
CA ILE A 391 33.94 26.65 -5.95
C ILE A 391 33.01 25.74 -5.13
N SER A 392 32.24 26.39 -4.27
CA SER A 392 31.30 25.93 -3.26
C SER A 392 29.93 25.44 -3.79
N GLU A 393 29.21 24.73 -2.91
CA GLU A 393 27.76 24.48 -2.81
C GLU A 393 27.11 23.24 -3.44
N ALA A 394 26.16 22.70 -2.64
CA ALA A 394 25.12 21.69 -2.87
C ALA A 394 25.53 20.20 -2.91
N HIS A 395 25.38 19.53 -1.77
CA HIS A 395 25.33 18.06 -1.68
C HIS A 395 24.06 17.53 -2.34
N SER A 396 24.21 16.90 -3.50
CA SER A 396 23.18 16.12 -4.20
C SER A 396 23.30 14.65 -3.79
N VAL A 397 22.23 14.10 -3.23
CA VAL A 397 22.09 12.66 -2.95
C VAL A 397 22.13 11.92 -4.30
N THR A 398 23.15 11.08 -4.49
CA THR A 398 23.33 10.32 -5.73
C THR A 398 22.49 9.05 -5.65
N MET A 399 21.37 9.03 -6.38
CA MET A 399 20.59 7.81 -6.63
C MET A 399 21.43 6.81 -7.43
N PRO A 400 21.24 5.48 -7.26
CA PRO A 400 21.84 4.50 -8.15
C PRO A 400 21.33 4.71 -9.58
N SER A 401 22.22 5.22 -10.43
CA SER A 401 21.98 5.35 -11.86
C SER A 401 22.11 3.97 -12.51
N VAL A 402 21.03 3.51 -13.15
CA VAL A 402 21.05 2.31 -13.99
C VAL A 402 21.93 2.62 -15.20
N ALA A 403 23.19 2.16 -15.16
CA ALA A 403 24.12 2.34 -16.26
C ALA A 403 23.63 1.59 -17.51
N PRO A 404 23.72 2.19 -18.72
CA PRO A 404 23.47 1.48 -19.95
C PRO A 404 24.48 0.35 -20.12
N PRO A 405 24.07 -0.85 -20.58
CA PRO A 405 24.97 -1.98 -20.72
C PRO A 405 26.11 -1.67 -21.71
N PRO A 406 27.32 -2.21 -21.48
CA PRO A 406 28.46 -2.02 -22.38
C PRO A 406 28.14 -2.55 -23.79
N PRO A 407 28.78 -1.99 -24.82
CA PRO A 407 28.54 -2.38 -26.20
C PRO A 407 28.97 -3.83 -26.43
N GLN A 408 27.99 -4.74 -26.37
CA GLN A 408 28.15 -6.10 -26.86
C GLN A 408 28.04 -6.07 -28.38
N ASN A 409 29.17 -6.35 -29.03
CA ASN A 409 29.27 -6.67 -30.45
C ASN A 409 28.64 -8.05 -30.68
N ASP A 410 27.32 -8.10 -30.79
CA ASP A 410 26.61 -9.23 -31.37
C ASP A 410 25.80 -8.75 -32.58
N GLU A 411 26.40 -8.93 -33.75
CA GLU A 411 25.74 -8.86 -35.05
C GLU A 411 24.79 -10.06 -35.20
N SER A 412 23.59 -9.96 -34.65
CA SER A 412 22.44 -10.74 -35.12
C SER A 412 21.15 -9.96 -34.91
N GLU A 413 20.56 -9.54 -36.04
CA GLU A 413 19.18 -9.08 -36.23
C GLU A 413 18.55 -8.17 -35.16
N ARG A 414 19.29 -7.18 -34.64
CA ARG A 414 18.66 -6.09 -33.86
C ARG A 414 17.79 -5.25 -34.79
N GLY A 415 16.47 -5.38 -34.62
CA GLY A 415 15.48 -4.51 -35.26
C GLY A 415 15.89 -3.04 -35.11
N SER A 416 15.79 -2.29 -36.21
CA SER A 416 16.16 -0.87 -36.23
C SER A 416 15.41 -0.11 -35.13
N THR A 417 16.09 0.84 -34.48
CA THR A 417 15.50 1.76 -33.48
C THR A 417 15.48 3.18 -34.03
N LYS A 418 14.47 3.97 -33.69
CA LYS A 418 14.40 5.43 -33.93
C LYS A 418 14.25 6.18 -32.61
N PHE A 419 14.35 7.50 -32.62
CA PHE A 419 14.05 8.33 -31.45
C PHE A 419 12.68 8.98 -31.60
N CYS A 420 11.95 9.09 -30.50
CA CYS A 420 10.70 9.83 -30.47
C CYS A 420 10.96 11.30 -30.83
N PHE A 421 10.29 11.83 -31.85
CA PHE A 421 10.50 13.23 -32.24
C PHE A 421 10.01 14.25 -31.19
N ALA A 422 9.15 13.83 -30.25
CA ALA A 422 8.58 14.70 -29.23
C ALA A 422 9.42 14.73 -27.95
N CYS A 423 9.78 13.56 -27.38
CA CYS A 423 10.49 13.48 -26.11
C CYS A 423 11.94 12.98 -26.20
N GLY A 424 12.41 12.55 -27.38
CA GLY A 424 13.77 12.05 -27.57
C GLY A 424 14.04 10.64 -27.04
N GLU A 425 13.02 9.93 -26.54
CA GLU A 425 13.18 8.56 -26.05
C GLU A 425 13.46 7.57 -27.19
N LYS A 426 14.34 6.59 -26.95
CA LYS A 426 14.71 5.57 -27.94
C LYS A 426 13.61 4.52 -28.03
N ILE A 427 13.07 4.32 -29.23
CA ILE A 427 11.94 3.44 -29.50
C ILE A 427 12.23 2.49 -30.68
N PRO A 428 11.57 1.32 -30.76
CA PRO A 428 11.67 0.46 -31.95
C PRO A 428 11.25 1.21 -33.23
N ALA A 429 11.91 1.02 -34.36
CA ALA A 429 11.60 1.74 -35.60
C ALA A 429 10.18 1.46 -36.11
N VAL A 430 9.64 0.27 -35.80
CA VAL A 430 8.26 -0.15 -36.10
C VAL A 430 7.21 0.49 -35.17
N ALA A 431 7.62 1.17 -34.10
CA ALA A 431 6.70 1.80 -33.17
C ALA A 431 5.95 2.98 -33.83
N LYS A 432 4.62 2.92 -33.77
CA LYS A 432 3.71 3.99 -34.24
C LYS A 432 3.43 5.04 -33.17
N PHE A 433 3.73 4.76 -31.91
CA PHE A 433 3.53 5.65 -30.76
C PHE A 433 4.73 5.55 -29.83
N CYS A 434 5.07 6.65 -29.16
CA CYS A 434 6.12 6.66 -28.14
C CYS A 434 5.56 6.15 -26.80
N PRO A 435 6.18 5.18 -26.13
CA PRO A 435 5.72 4.69 -24.84
C PRO A 435 5.83 5.75 -23.74
N GLY A 436 6.88 6.58 -23.72
CA GLY A 436 7.01 7.60 -22.66
C GLY A 436 6.09 8.80 -22.77
N CYS A 437 5.70 9.24 -23.98
CA CYS A 437 4.88 10.45 -24.14
C CYS A 437 3.56 10.26 -24.92
N GLY A 438 3.30 9.08 -25.47
CA GLY A 438 2.08 8.79 -26.23
C GLY A 438 2.00 9.39 -27.64
N GLU A 439 2.98 10.20 -28.06
CA GLU A 439 2.93 10.87 -29.36
C GLU A 439 3.10 9.92 -30.54
N ARG A 440 2.38 10.20 -31.64
CA ARG A 440 2.32 9.34 -32.81
C ARG A 440 3.54 9.55 -33.71
N GLN A 441 4.30 8.48 -33.93
CA GLN A 441 5.56 8.47 -34.67
C GLN A 441 5.33 8.27 -36.17
N SER A 442 6.07 9.03 -36.99
CA SER A 442 6.06 8.94 -38.45
C SER A 442 6.75 7.71 -39.01
#